data_AF-A0AAE6VQT1-F1
#
_entry.id   AF-A0AAE6VQT1-F1
#
_cell.length_a   1.000
_cell.length_b   1.000
_cell.length_c   1.000
_cell.angle_alpha   90.00
_cell.angle_beta   90.00
_cell.angle_gamma   90.00
#
_symmetry.space_group_name_H-M   'P 1'
#
loop_
_entity.id
_entity.type
_entity.pdbx_description
1 polymer ?
#
loop_
_entity_poly.entity_id
_entity_poly.type
_entity_poly.pdbx_seq_one_letter_code
_entity_poly.pdbx_strand_id
1 'polypeptide(L)'
;MWNVYISGNFDMIVAAYNALAMMFSDGHNIYYGAAVISLLFLFITALQRVSDDSHKPVQNFFFGWIIFMMLAGPTSRVTVLVESRITQQVQTVDNVPLLVAISGSIATTLLSRITEDLQTAFEVITPINGYGAQNTGTIDPLRALMKLNQQDYIMYRIFSYNQLK
;
A
#
# COMPACT_ATOMS: atom_id res chain seq x y z
N MET A 1 8.28 -14.73 0.60
CA MET A 1 8.27 -13.44 -0.12
C MET A 1 7.10 -12.63 0.43
N TRP A 2 7.31 -11.36 0.74
CA TRP A 2 6.31 -10.46 1.36
C TRP A 2 5.90 -9.37 0.38
N ASN A 3 4.60 -9.14 0.18
CA ASN A 3 4.11 -8.19 -0.83
C ASN A 3 3.67 -6.88 -0.18
N VAL A 4 4.04 -5.75 -0.77
CA VAL A 4 3.70 -4.41 -0.30
C VAL A 4 3.11 -3.62 -1.47
N TYR A 5 1.89 -3.13 -1.29
CA TYR A 5 1.15 -2.41 -2.33
C TYR A 5 1.19 -0.90 -2.12
N ILE A 6 1.42 -0.14 -3.18
CA ILE A 6 1.55 1.33 -3.13
C ILE A 6 0.65 1.98 -4.17
N SER A 7 -0.04 3.05 -3.78
CA SER A 7 -0.75 3.97 -4.66
C SER A 7 -0.13 5.38 -4.70
N GLY A 8 0.97 5.61 -3.97
CA GLY A 8 1.71 6.87 -3.93
C GLY A 8 3.02 6.84 -4.73
N ASN A 9 4.01 7.63 -4.28
CA ASN A 9 5.33 7.68 -4.90
C ASN A 9 6.09 6.37 -4.69
N PHE A 10 6.25 5.60 -5.78
CA PHE A 10 6.91 4.29 -5.78
C PHE A 10 8.39 4.38 -5.37
N ASP A 11 9.15 5.28 -6.00
CA ASP A 11 10.60 5.41 -5.80
C ASP A 11 10.94 5.76 -4.35
N MET A 12 10.13 6.62 -3.73
CA MET A 12 10.30 7.00 -2.33
C MET A 12 10.14 5.80 -1.39
N ILE A 13 9.14 4.94 -1.61
CA ILE A 13 8.92 3.78 -0.75
C ILE A 13 10.00 2.73 -0.95
N VAL A 14 10.40 2.48 -2.19
CA VAL A 14 11.55 1.61 -2.49
C VAL A 14 12.81 2.13 -1.81
N ALA A 15 13.08 3.44 -1.87
CA ALA A 15 14.21 4.07 -1.18
C ALA A 15 14.11 3.89 0.34
N ALA A 16 12.91 3.99 0.93
CA ALA A 16 12.68 3.76 2.35
C ALA A 16 12.97 2.30 2.75
N TYR A 17 12.51 1.31 1.96
CA TYR A 17 12.83 -0.10 2.22
C TYR A 17 14.33 -0.38 2.08
N ASN A 18 15.00 0.21 1.09
CA ASN A 18 16.45 0.10 0.94
C ASN A 18 17.20 0.72 2.13
N ALA A 19 16.77 1.89 2.61
CA ALA A 19 17.35 2.52 3.79
C ALA A 19 17.19 1.65 5.04
N LEU A 20 16.00 1.06 5.25
CA LEU A 20 15.77 0.12 6.34
C LEU A 20 16.63 -1.14 6.20
N ALA A 21 16.76 -1.70 4.99
CA ALA A 21 17.62 -2.84 4.74
C ALA A 21 19.10 -2.52 5.06
N MET A 22 19.56 -1.30 4.77
CA MET A 22 20.91 -0.83 5.11
C MET A 22 21.09 -0.64 6.61
N MET A 23 20.11 -0.04 7.31
CA MET A 23 20.16 0.19 8.76
C MET A 23 20.32 -1.12 9.54
N PHE A 24 19.71 -2.20 9.06
CA PHE A 24 19.78 -3.54 9.65
C PHE A 24 20.81 -4.45 8.99
N SER A 25 21.64 -3.92 8.08
CA SER A 25 22.73 -4.65 7.44
C SER A 25 23.91 -4.85 8.40
N ASP A 26 24.70 -5.88 8.12
CA ASP A 26 25.90 -6.22 8.88
C ASP A 26 26.93 -5.10 8.74
N GLY A 27 27.11 -4.31 9.81
CA GLY A 27 28.02 -3.17 9.85
C GLY A 27 27.42 -1.88 10.42
N HIS A 28 26.10 -1.81 10.60
CA HIS A 28 25.43 -0.63 11.17
C HIS A 28 24.99 -0.83 12.63
N ASN A 29 25.10 0.26 13.40
CA ASN A 29 25.06 0.27 14.87
C ASN A 29 23.64 0.11 15.48
N ILE A 30 22.62 -0.24 14.68
CA ILE A 30 21.23 -0.29 15.15
C ILE A 30 21.03 -1.34 16.23
N TYR A 31 21.73 -2.48 16.14
CA TYR A 31 21.68 -3.55 17.12
C TYR A 31 22.28 -3.12 18.46
N TYR A 32 23.32 -2.28 18.44
CA TYR A 32 23.88 -1.71 19.67
C TYR A 32 22.93 -0.70 20.31
N GLY A 33 22.30 0.15 19.50
CA GLY A 33 21.25 1.05 19.98
C GLY A 33 20.09 0.29 20.64
N ALA A 34 19.60 -0.76 19.98
CA ALA A 34 18.56 -1.63 20.51
C ALA A 34 19.00 -2.33 21.80
N ALA A 35 20.25 -2.80 21.88
CA ALA A 35 20.80 -3.43 23.08
C ALA A 35 20.84 -2.45 24.26
N VAL A 36 21.34 -1.23 24.07
CA VAL A 36 21.39 -0.20 25.12
C VAL A 36 19.98 0.14 25.62
N ILE A 37 19.03 0.35 24.71
CA ILE A 37 17.64 0.65 25.07
C ILE A 37 17.02 -0.53 25.84
N SER A 38 17.27 -1.76 25.40
CA SER A 38 16.76 -2.96 26.07
C SER A 38 17.30 -3.12 27.50
N LEU A 39 18.58 -2.81 27.72
CA LEU A 39 19.21 -2.84 29.05
C LEU A 39 18.67 -1.75 29.96
N LEU A 40 18.45 -0.54 29.44
CA LEU A 40 17.80 0.53 30.19
C LEU A 40 16.37 0.13 30.59
N PHE A 41 15.62 -0.52 29.70
CA PHE A 41 14.29 -1.03 30.01
C PHE A 41 14.33 -2.13 31.09
N LEU A 42 15.29 -3.05 31.03
CA LEU A 42 15.52 -4.04 32.09
C LEU A 42 15.85 -3.36 33.43
N PHE A 43 16.69 -2.32 33.42
CA PHE A 43 17.03 -1.60 34.63
C PHE A 43 15.81 -0.92 35.27
N ILE A 44 14.97 -0.24 34.46
CA ILE A 44 13.75 0.41 34.94
C ILE A 44 12.77 -0.62 35.52
N THR A 45 12.55 -1.74 34.82
CA THR A 45 11.64 -2.79 35.29
C THR A 45 12.17 -3.53 36.54
N ALA A 46 13.50 -3.61 36.70
CA ALA A 46 14.13 -4.10 37.92
C ALA A 46 13.93 -3.14 39.11
N LEU A 47 13.93 -1.82 38.89
CA LEU A 47 13.57 -0.86 39.95
C LEU A 47 12.09 -0.98 40.33
N GLN A 48 11.20 -1.19 39.36
CA GLN A 48 9.77 -1.40 39.63
C GLN A 48 9.50 -2.64 40.48
N ARG A 49 10.32 -3.68 40.35
CA ARG A 49 10.26 -4.87 41.22
C ARG A 49 10.46 -4.53 42.69
N VAL A 50 11.28 -3.52 43.02
CA VAL A 50 11.49 -3.08 44.41
C VAL A 50 10.20 -2.53 45.03
N SER A 51 9.33 -1.93 44.21
CA SER A 51 8.02 -1.41 44.65
C SER A 51 6.87 -2.42 44.55
N ASP A 52 6.99 -3.43 43.69
CA ASP A 52 5.94 -4.43 43.46
C ASP A 52 6.54 -5.84 43.26
N ASP A 53 6.32 -6.69 44.25
CA ASP A 53 6.78 -8.08 44.31
C ASP A 53 6.04 -9.05 43.38
N SER A 54 5.11 -8.58 42.55
CA SER A 54 4.47 -9.39 41.50
C SER A 54 5.20 -9.31 40.17
N HIS A 55 6.05 -8.30 39.96
CA HIS A 55 6.72 -8.08 38.68
C HIS A 55 7.82 -9.11 38.43
N LYS A 56 7.86 -9.73 37.25
CA LYS A 56 8.94 -10.65 36.84
C LYS A 56 9.79 -10.03 35.73
N PRO A 57 10.61 -9.01 36.04
CA PRO A 57 11.26 -8.17 35.04
C PRO A 57 12.22 -8.95 34.12
N VAL A 58 12.96 -9.89 34.69
CA VAL A 58 13.93 -10.72 33.94
C VAL A 58 13.22 -11.64 32.95
N GLN A 59 12.13 -12.29 33.37
CA GLN A 59 11.36 -13.18 32.49
C GLN A 59 10.76 -12.38 31.32
N ASN A 60 10.10 -11.25 31.61
CA ASN A 60 9.49 -10.40 30.59
C ASN A 60 10.53 -9.84 29.61
N PHE A 61 11.71 -9.47 30.11
CA PHE A 61 12.82 -9.04 29.28
C PHE A 61 13.27 -10.14 28.29
N PHE A 62 13.53 -11.36 28.78
CA PHE A 62 13.98 -12.44 27.90
C PHE A 62 12.91 -12.82 26.87
N PHE A 63 11.63 -12.82 27.25
CA PHE A 63 10.54 -13.01 26.28
C PHE A 63 10.56 -11.92 25.19
N GLY A 64 10.65 -10.65 25.58
CA GLY A 64 10.73 -9.53 24.63
C GLY A 64 11.98 -9.61 23.73
N TRP A 65 13.11 -9.99 24.30
CA TRP A 65 14.37 -10.15 23.58
C TRP A 65 14.30 -11.29 22.56
N ILE A 66 13.74 -12.45 22.92
CA ILE A 66 13.54 -13.57 21.98
C ILE A 66 12.61 -13.15 20.84
N ILE A 67 11.49 -12.48 21.13
CA ILE A 67 10.57 -11.97 20.10
C ILE A 67 11.28 -10.97 19.18
N PHE A 68 12.06 -10.05 19.75
CA PHE A 68 12.85 -9.11 18.96
C PHE A 68 13.84 -9.83 18.05
N MET A 69 14.58 -10.82 18.56
CA MET A 69 15.53 -11.60 17.76
C MET A 69 14.85 -12.38 16.64
N MET A 70 13.63 -12.88 16.86
CA MET A 70 12.86 -13.58 15.83
C MET A 70 12.31 -12.65 14.74
N LEU A 71 12.01 -11.39 15.06
CA LEU A 71 11.35 -10.47 14.13
C LEU A 71 12.29 -9.44 13.49
N ALA A 72 13.30 -8.98 14.22
CA ALA A 72 14.20 -7.92 13.80
C ALA A 72 15.68 -8.25 14.05
N GLY A 73 15.99 -9.49 14.43
CA GLY A 73 17.34 -9.96 14.63
C GLY A 73 18.15 -10.08 13.33
N PRO A 74 19.47 -10.33 13.43
CA PRO A 74 20.34 -10.44 12.26
C PRO A 74 19.96 -11.60 11.32
N THR A 75 19.34 -12.65 11.86
CA THR A 75 18.95 -13.85 11.09
C THR A 75 17.54 -13.77 10.53
N SER A 76 16.72 -12.80 10.93
CA SER A 76 15.31 -12.67 10.54
C SER A 76 15.12 -11.69 9.40
N ARG A 77 15.94 -11.79 8.36
CA ARG A 77 15.91 -10.91 7.18
C ARG A 77 15.18 -11.58 6.03
N VAL A 78 14.36 -10.81 5.32
CA VAL A 78 13.49 -11.31 4.25
C VAL A 78 13.47 -10.37 3.06
N THR A 79 13.07 -10.91 1.90
CA THR A 79 12.83 -10.15 0.68
C THR A 79 11.39 -9.64 0.64
N VAL A 80 11.24 -8.35 0.37
CA VAL A 80 9.98 -7.64 0.15
C VAL A 80 9.82 -7.35 -1.34
N LEU A 81 8.67 -7.67 -1.90
CA LEU A 81 8.24 -7.29 -3.24
C LEU A 81 7.33 -6.06 -3.10
N VAL A 82 7.77 -4.95 -3.69
CA VAL A 82 7.07 -3.68 -3.70
C VAL A 82 6.39 -3.52 -5.06
N GLU A 83 5.07 -3.32 -5.06
CA GLU A 83 4.25 -3.20 -6.26
C GLU A 83 3.41 -1.92 -6.25
N SER A 84 3.51 -1.15 -7.33
CA SER A 84 2.66 0.04 -7.56
C SER A 84 1.34 -0.36 -8.22
N ARG A 85 0.22 -0.02 -7.59
CA ARG A 85 -1.13 -0.25 -8.14
C ARG A 85 -1.52 0.72 -9.25
N ILE A 86 -0.82 1.86 -9.37
CA ILE A 86 -1.10 2.88 -10.39
C ILE A 86 -0.22 2.65 -11.63
N THR A 87 1.09 2.50 -11.43
CA THR A 87 2.08 2.41 -12.53
C THR A 87 2.44 0.98 -12.91
N GLN A 88 1.97 -0.02 -12.16
CA GLN A 88 2.30 -1.45 -12.35
C GLN A 88 3.81 -1.77 -12.27
N GLN A 89 4.59 -0.87 -11.69
CA GLN A 89 6.01 -1.09 -11.41
C GLN A 89 6.17 -2.06 -10.24
N VAL A 90 7.13 -2.98 -10.38
CA VAL A 90 7.46 -3.97 -9.36
C VAL A 90 8.96 -3.96 -9.11
N GLN A 91 9.35 -3.91 -7.84
CA GLN A 91 10.75 -4.00 -7.43
C GLN A 91 10.90 -4.84 -6.16
N THR A 92 11.94 -5.66 -6.12
CA THR A 92 12.29 -6.44 -4.94
C THR A 92 13.36 -5.72 -4.11
N VAL A 93 13.19 -5.71 -2.79
CA VAL A 93 14.17 -5.21 -1.83
C VAL A 93 14.55 -6.35 -0.90
N ASP A 94 15.83 -6.68 -0.88
CA ASP A 94 16.40 -7.72 -0.04
C ASP A 94 16.85 -7.18 1.32
N ASN A 95 17.13 -8.11 2.25
CA ASN A 95 17.72 -7.80 3.55
C ASN A 95 16.85 -6.92 4.47
N VAL A 96 15.53 -6.96 4.30
CA VAL A 96 14.59 -6.20 5.14
C VAL A 96 14.28 -6.99 6.42
N PRO A 97 14.23 -6.35 7.61
CA PRO A 97 13.80 -7.02 8.84
C PRO A 97 12.39 -7.58 8.72
N LEU A 98 12.17 -8.80 9.19
CA LEU A 98 10.88 -9.47 9.14
C LEU A 98 9.75 -8.64 9.77
N LEU A 99 10.00 -7.94 10.87
CA LEU A 99 9.04 -7.05 11.53
C LEU A 99 8.48 -6.00 10.56
N VAL A 100 9.38 -5.33 9.82
CA VAL A 100 9.04 -4.28 8.86
C VAL A 100 8.26 -4.87 7.70
N ALA A 101 8.72 -6.01 7.17
CA ALA A 101 8.07 -6.72 6.07
C ALA A 101 6.63 -7.12 6.43
N ILE A 102 6.43 -7.75 7.60
CA ILE A 102 5.11 -8.14 8.10
C ILE A 102 4.20 -6.92 8.21
N SER A 103 4.66 -5.86 8.90
CA SER A 103 3.83 -4.68 9.13
C SER A 103 3.46 -3.98 7.82
N GLY A 104 4.42 -3.85 6.90
CA GLY A 104 4.20 -3.21 5.61
C GLY A 104 3.22 -4.00 4.73
N SER A 105 3.37 -5.33 4.69
CA SER A 105 2.48 -6.20 3.92
C SER A 105 1.06 -6.20 4.46
N ILE A 106 0.88 -6.34 5.78
CA ILE A 106 -0.45 -6.35 6.39
C ILE A 106 -1.13 -5.00 6.18
N ALA A 107 -0.43 -3.90 6.50
CA ALA A 107 -1.00 -2.56 6.39
C ALA A 107 -1.43 -2.25 4.95
N THR A 108 -0.58 -2.52 3.96
CA THR A 108 -0.89 -2.20 2.55
C THR A 108 -1.94 -3.13 1.96
N THR A 109 -1.98 -4.40 2.36
CA THR A 109 -3.04 -5.32 1.96
C THR A 109 -4.40 -4.86 2.48
N LEU A 110 -4.48 -4.52 3.77
CA LEU A 110 -5.72 -4.04 4.38
C LEU A 110 -6.17 -2.71 3.76
N LEU A 111 -5.24 -1.77 3.60
CA LEU A 111 -5.55 -0.47 2.99
C LEU A 111 -5.99 -0.61 1.53
N SER A 112 -5.38 -1.55 0.79
CA SER A 112 -5.80 -1.85 -0.59
C SER A 112 -7.24 -2.35 -0.63
N ARG A 113 -7.60 -3.29 0.25
CA ARG A 113 -8.97 -3.81 0.34
C ARG A 113 -9.99 -2.73 0.72
N ILE A 114 -9.67 -1.91 1.72
CA ILE A 114 -10.54 -0.78 2.10
C ILE A 114 -10.71 0.18 0.92
N THR A 115 -9.62 0.47 0.21
CA THR A 115 -9.67 1.36 -0.96
C THR A 115 -10.53 0.77 -2.08
N GLU A 116 -10.42 -0.54 -2.33
CA GLU A 116 -11.25 -1.26 -3.29
C GLU A 116 -12.73 -1.23 -2.87
N ASP A 117 -13.03 -1.50 -1.59
CA ASP A 117 -14.39 -1.44 -1.05
C ASP A 117 -14.99 -0.03 -1.17
N LEU A 118 -14.20 1.01 -0.90
CA LEU A 118 -14.62 2.41 -1.08
C LEU A 118 -14.81 2.75 -2.56
N GLN A 119 -13.93 2.27 -3.44
CA GLN A 119 -14.08 2.45 -4.89
C GLN A 119 -15.37 1.80 -5.37
N THR A 120 -15.70 0.59 -4.92
CA THR A 120 -16.97 -0.07 -5.26
C THR A 120 -18.17 0.65 -4.67
N ALA A 121 -18.09 1.16 -3.43
CA ALA A 121 -19.19 1.87 -2.79
C ALA A 121 -19.47 3.26 -3.40
N PHE A 122 -18.41 3.96 -3.83
CA PHE A 122 -18.50 5.26 -4.49
C PHE A 122 -18.45 5.19 -6.01
N GLU A 123 -18.35 3.99 -6.58
CA GLU A 123 -18.58 3.77 -8.00
C GLU A 123 -19.98 4.29 -8.25
N VAL A 124 -20.07 5.44 -8.93
CA VAL A 124 -21.35 6.00 -9.33
C VAL A 124 -22.01 4.88 -10.10
N ILE A 125 -23.11 4.35 -9.55
CA ILE A 125 -24.06 3.56 -10.33
C ILE A 125 -24.53 4.55 -11.39
N THR A 126 -23.87 4.60 -12.55
CA THR A 126 -24.55 5.05 -13.75
C THR A 126 -25.75 4.13 -13.83
N PRO A 127 -26.98 4.64 -13.65
CA PRO A 127 -28.14 3.79 -13.61
C PRO A 127 -28.13 2.96 -14.90
N ILE A 128 -27.96 1.66 -14.71
CA ILE A 128 -28.47 0.67 -15.64
C ILE A 128 -29.97 0.90 -15.65
N ASN A 129 -30.43 1.75 -16.56
CA ASN A 129 -31.79 1.79 -17.08
C ASN A 129 -31.77 2.62 -18.36
N GLY A 130 -31.47 1.94 -19.47
CA GLY A 130 -31.54 2.53 -20.80
C GLY A 130 -30.97 1.63 -21.88
N TYR A 131 -31.45 0.39 -21.96
CA TYR A 131 -31.13 -0.62 -22.97
C TYR A 131 -29.74 -1.25 -22.90
N GLY A 132 -29.74 -2.58 -22.72
CA GLY A 132 -28.54 -3.40 -22.77
C GLY A 132 -27.79 -3.19 -24.08
N ALA A 133 -26.59 -2.62 -23.98
CA ALA A 133 -25.57 -2.76 -24.99
C ALA A 133 -24.53 -3.74 -24.46
N GLN A 134 -24.93 -5.01 -24.38
CA GLN A 134 -23.95 -6.07 -24.62
C GLN A 134 -23.42 -5.83 -26.03
N ASN A 135 -22.09 -5.81 -26.14
CA ASN A 135 -21.30 -5.83 -27.38
C ASN A 135 -20.84 -4.45 -27.93
N THR A 136 -19.53 -4.26 -27.74
CA THR A 136 -18.60 -3.71 -28.75
C THR A 136 -18.49 -2.20 -28.88
N GLY A 137 -17.37 -1.69 -28.38
CA GLY A 137 -16.77 -0.44 -28.84
C GLY A 137 -17.10 0.75 -27.98
N THR A 138 -16.16 1.06 -27.09
CA THR A 138 -15.84 2.42 -26.60
C THR A 138 -16.71 3.52 -27.23
N ILE A 139 -17.81 3.86 -26.57
CA ILE A 139 -18.61 5.04 -26.90
C ILE A 139 -17.82 6.22 -26.35
N ASP A 140 -16.86 6.68 -27.15
CA ASP A 140 -16.15 7.92 -26.91
C ASP A 140 -17.18 9.07 -26.92
N PRO A 141 -17.42 9.76 -25.80
CA PRO A 141 -18.45 10.79 -25.69
C PRO A 141 -18.20 11.93 -26.70
N LEU A 142 -16.95 12.19 -27.07
CA LEU A 142 -16.62 13.15 -28.12
C LEU A 142 -17.13 12.69 -29.50
N ARG A 143 -17.07 11.39 -29.78
CA ARG A 143 -17.57 10.80 -31.02
C ARG A 143 -19.10 10.78 -31.07
N ALA A 144 -19.77 10.62 -29.93
CA ALA A 144 -21.22 10.77 -29.83
C ALA A 144 -21.66 12.22 -30.09
N LEU A 145 -20.95 13.21 -29.52
CA LEU A 145 -21.20 14.63 -29.77
C LEU A 145 -20.90 15.03 -31.23
N MET A 146 -19.83 14.48 -31.83
CA MET A 146 -19.53 14.67 -33.26
C MET A 146 -20.67 14.13 -34.15
N LYS A 147 -21.20 12.95 -33.83
CA LYS A 147 -22.33 12.37 -34.58
C LYS A 147 -23.58 13.22 -34.46
N LEU A 148 -23.91 13.71 -33.26
CA LEU A 148 -25.05 14.61 -33.02
C LEU A 148 -24.91 15.92 -33.81
N ASN A 149 -23.75 16.58 -33.72
CA ASN A 149 -23.49 17.80 -34.47
C ASN A 149 -23.61 17.57 -35.99
N GLN A 150 -23.06 16.46 -36.49
CA GLN A 150 -23.16 16.10 -37.90
C GLN A 150 -24.61 15.83 -38.31
N GLN A 151 -25.43 15.25 -37.44
CA GLN A 151 -26.85 14.99 -37.67
C GLN A 151 -27.67 16.30 -37.73
N ASP A 152 -27.35 17.28 -36.89
CA ASP A 152 -27.97 18.61 -36.91
C ASP A 152 -27.64 19.38 -38.20
N TYR A 153 -26.40 19.31 -38.70
CA TYR A 153 -26.03 19.90 -39.99
C TYR A 153 -26.80 19.29 -41.17
N ILE A 154 -27.05 17.97 -41.14
CA ILE A 154 -27.79 17.28 -42.21
C ILE A 154 -29.27 17.66 -42.16
N MET A 155 -29.87 17.72 -40.96
CA MET A 155 -31.24 18.19 -40.78
C MET A 155 -31.42 19.64 -41.28
N TYR A 156 -30.52 20.55 -40.91
CA TYR A 156 -30.57 21.94 -41.37
C TYR A 156 -30.55 22.06 -42.90
N ARG A 157 -29.71 21.26 -43.58
CA ARG A 157 -29.61 21.24 -45.06
C ARG A 157 -30.89 20.72 -45.73
N ILE A 158 -31.57 19.75 -45.13
CA ILE A 158 -32.84 19.22 -45.66
C ILE A 158 -33.96 20.25 -45.49
N PHE A 159 -34.02 20.91 -44.34
CA PHE A 159 -35.00 21.98 -44.11
C PHE A 159 -34.75 23.20 -45.00
N SER A 160 -33.49 23.58 -45.29
CA SER A 160 -33.20 24.70 -46.21
C SER A 160 -33.51 24.37 -47.67
N TYR A 161 -33.42 23.10 -48.08
CA TYR A 161 -33.70 22.67 -49.45
C TYR A 161 -35.21 22.60 -49.75
N ASN A 162 -36.04 22.33 -48.73
CA ASN A 162 -37.51 22.31 -48.86
C ASN A 162 -38.18 23.70 -48.82
N GLN A 163 -37.43 24.77 -48.57
CA GLN A 163 -37.93 26.16 -48.60
C GLN A 163 -37.66 26.87 -49.95
N LEU A 164 -37.05 26.17 -50.91
CA LEU A 164 -36.71 26.68 -52.25
C LEU A 164 -37.50 25.98 -53.38
N LYS A 165 -38.58 25.28 -53.03
CA LYS A 165 -39.62 24.79 -53.95
C LYS A 165 -40.96 25.38 -53.54
#